data_AF-A0A392PJS6-F1
#
_entry.id   AF-A0A392PJS6-F1
#
_cell.length_a   1.000
_cell.length_b   1.000
_cell.length_c   1.000
_cell.angle_alpha   90.00
_cell.angle_beta   90.00
_cell.angle_gamma   90.00
#
_symmetry.space_group_name_H-M   'P 1'
#
loop_
_entity.id
_entity.type
_entity.pdbx_description
1 polymer ?
#
loop_
_entity_poly.entity_id
_entity_poly.type
_entity_poly.pdbx_seq_one_letter_code
_entity_poly.pdbx_strand_id
1 'polypeptide(L)'
;MGRQIIYEESPIDPENRSRLWRREEVFDILSKHKGTDGVKGLALEFPRKNTVCLNTKAFKKMNKLRLLQLAGVELDGDFKYLSRDLRWLDWHGFPLTCTPANFQQGSLVAFKLKYSNLKQVWEKSQ
;
A
#
# COMPACT_ATOMS: atom_id res chain seq x y z
N MET A 1 -22.60 -7.61 -0.45
CA MET A 1 -22.57 -7.85 -1.92
C MET A 1 -21.18 -7.59 -2.52
N GLY A 2 -20.57 -6.41 -2.40
CA GLY A 2 -19.25 -6.14 -3.05
C GLY A 2 -18.06 -7.01 -2.63
N ARG A 3 -17.94 -7.38 -1.35
CA ARG A 3 -16.83 -8.24 -0.85
C ARG A 3 -16.94 -9.70 -1.31
N GLN A 4 -18.16 -10.20 -1.47
CA GLN A 4 -18.43 -11.58 -1.90
C GLN A 4 -17.96 -11.79 -3.35
N ILE A 5 -18.28 -10.83 -4.23
CA ILE A 5 -17.82 -10.83 -5.63
C ILE A 5 -16.30 -10.95 -5.71
N ILE A 6 -15.57 -10.22 -4.86
CA ILE A 6 -14.10 -10.29 -4.85
C ILE A 6 -13.58 -11.62 -4.31
N TYR A 7 -14.25 -12.19 -3.31
CA TYR A 7 -13.89 -13.51 -2.82
C TYR A 7 -14.05 -14.57 -3.93
N GLU A 8 -15.11 -14.45 -4.73
CA GLU A 8 -15.40 -15.34 -5.87
C GLU A 8 -14.42 -15.18 -7.04
N GLU A 9 -13.72 -14.05 -7.20
CA GLU A 9 -12.66 -13.89 -8.20
C GLU A 9 -11.54 -14.93 -8.03
N SER A 10 -11.20 -15.28 -6.78
CA SER A 10 -10.24 -16.33 -6.46
C SER A 10 -10.45 -16.84 -5.03
N PRO A 11 -11.24 -17.92 -4.84
CA PRO A 11 -11.53 -18.45 -3.50
C PRO A 11 -10.30 -19.05 -2.81
N ILE A 12 -9.42 -19.67 -3.59
CA ILE A 12 -8.26 -20.45 -3.11
C ILE A 12 -7.01 -19.58 -2.96
N ASP A 13 -6.73 -18.71 -3.94
CA ASP A 13 -5.50 -17.93 -4.01
C ASP A 13 -5.81 -16.43 -3.88
N PRO A 14 -5.82 -15.86 -2.66
CA PRO A 14 -6.23 -14.49 -2.45
C PRO A 14 -5.38 -13.48 -3.24
N GLU A 15 -4.10 -13.76 -3.50
CA GLU A 15 -3.18 -12.88 -4.24
C GLU A 15 -3.61 -12.56 -5.68
N ASN A 16 -4.55 -13.33 -6.24
CA ASN A 16 -5.12 -13.13 -7.57
C ASN A 16 -6.37 -12.24 -7.56
N ARG A 17 -6.91 -11.90 -6.38
CA ARG A 17 -8.08 -11.03 -6.25
C ARG A 17 -7.72 -9.58 -6.56
N SER A 18 -8.68 -8.86 -7.13
CA SER A 18 -8.51 -7.44 -7.44
C SER A 18 -8.43 -6.55 -6.21
N ARG A 19 -8.97 -6.99 -5.05
CA ARG A 19 -8.95 -6.25 -3.79
C ARG A 19 -8.61 -7.17 -2.60
N LEU A 20 -7.70 -6.70 -1.74
CA LEU A 20 -7.25 -7.40 -0.54
C LEU A 20 -7.50 -6.52 0.69
N TRP A 21 -8.09 -7.08 1.74
CA TRP A 21 -8.37 -6.34 3.00
C TRP A 21 -8.36 -7.18 4.28
N ARG A 22 -8.30 -8.52 4.16
CA ARG A 22 -8.22 -9.39 5.35
C ARG A 22 -6.79 -9.36 5.86
N ARG A 23 -6.60 -8.88 7.10
CA ARG A 23 -5.29 -8.55 7.66
C ARG A 23 -4.31 -9.71 7.54
N GLU A 24 -4.70 -10.90 7.96
CA GLU A 24 -3.85 -12.09 8.01
C GLU A 24 -3.45 -12.52 6.59
N GLU A 25 -4.40 -12.53 5.65
CA GLU A 25 -4.15 -12.86 4.24
C GLU A 25 -3.22 -11.83 3.59
N VAL A 26 -3.50 -10.54 3.75
CA VAL A 26 -2.71 -9.44 3.17
C VAL A 26 -1.29 -9.46 3.73
N PHE A 27 -1.15 -9.68 5.04
CA PHE A 27 0.16 -9.76 5.69
C PHE A 27 0.97 -10.94 5.17
N ASP A 28 0.37 -12.12 5.00
CA ASP A 28 1.06 -13.30 4.45
C ASP A 28 1.50 -13.07 3.00
N ILE A 29 0.62 -12.51 2.17
CA ILE A 29 0.91 -12.19 0.76
C ILE A 29 2.08 -11.21 0.65
N LEU A 30 2.06 -10.13 1.43
CA LEU A 30 3.11 -9.11 1.41
C LEU A 30 4.42 -9.67 1.98
N SER A 31 4.39 -10.41 3.08
CA SER A 31 5.59 -11.01 3.68
C SER A 31 6.28 -12.01 2.75
N LYS A 32 5.51 -12.71 1.89
CA LYS A 32 6.03 -13.68 0.92
C LYS A 32 6.24 -13.11 -0.49
N HIS A 33 6.01 -11.81 -0.71
CA HIS A 33 6.09 -11.16 -2.03
C HIS A 33 5.25 -11.85 -3.13
N LYS A 34 4.04 -12.31 -2.78
CA LYS A 34 3.17 -13.15 -3.64
C LYS A 34 2.13 -12.39 -4.48
N GLY A 35 1.97 -11.09 -4.31
CA GLY A 35 0.99 -10.30 -5.07
C GLY A 35 1.12 -10.40 -6.58
N THR A 36 0.03 -10.07 -7.29
CA THR A 36 -0.04 -10.07 -8.76
C THR A 36 -0.47 -8.71 -9.31
N ASP A 37 -0.39 -8.52 -10.63
CA ASP A 37 -0.86 -7.31 -11.31
C ASP A 37 -2.41 -7.21 -11.33
N GLY A 38 -3.11 -8.29 -10.98
CA GLY A 38 -4.55 -8.28 -10.77
C GLY A 38 -4.97 -7.40 -9.59
N VAL A 39 -4.11 -7.24 -8.58
CA VAL A 39 -4.39 -6.48 -7.36
C VAL A 39 -4.44 -4.97 -7.67
N LYS A 40 -5.62 -4.39 -7.53
CA LYS A 40 -5.90 -2.96 -7.74
C LYS A 40 -6.13 -2.20 -6.45
N GLY A 41 -6.52 -2.89 -5.37
CA GLY A 41 -6.72 -2.29 -4.06
C GLY A 41 -6.17 -3.16 -2.94
N LEU A 42 -5.50 -2.54 -1.97
CA LEU A 42 -4.92 -3.23 -0.83
C LEU A 42 -5.12 -2.41 0.44
N ALA A 43 -5.62 -3.06 1.50
CA ALA A 43 -5.72 -2.49 2.83
C ALA A 43 -5.03 -3.40 3.85
N LEU A 44 -4.11 -2.85 4.63
CA LEU A 44 -3.45 -3.52 5.76
C LEU A 44 -3.43 -2.61 6.97
N GLU A 45 -4.13 -3.02 8.03
CA GLU A 45 -4.26 -2.23 9.25
C GLU A 45 -3.93 -3.07 10.49
N PHE A 46 -2.90 -2.65 11.23
CA PHE A 46 -2.58 -3.13 12.55
C PHE A 46 -2.96 -2.11 13.63
N PRO A 47 -3.29 -2.55 14.85
CA PRO A 47 -3.41 -1.66 16.00
C PRO A 47 -2.10 -0.88 16.22
N ARG A 48 -2.19 0.38 16.66
CA ARG A 48 -1.04 1.30 16.82
C ARG A 48 0.14 0.77 17.66
N LYS A 49 -0.08 -0.23 18.52
CA LYS A 49 0.96 -0.81 19.38
C LYS A 49 1.81 -1.87 18.66
N ASN A 50 1.34 -2.38 17.52
CA ASN A 50 1.94 -3.50 16.81
C ASN A 50 2.37 -3.04 15.42
N THR A 51 3.32 -2.11 15.36
CA THR A 51 3.90 -1.70 14.07
C THR A 51 4.63 -2.88 13.46
N VAL A 52 4.37 -3.13 12.18
CA VAL A 52 5.06 -4.19 11.42
C VAL A 52 5.84 -3.59 10.27
N CYS A 53 7.07 -4.04 10.10
CA CYS A 53 7.93 -3.62 8.99
C CYS A 53 7.76 -4.56 7.80
N LEU A 54 7.47 -4.02 6.62
CA LEU A 54 7.36 -4.75 5.36
C LEU A 54 8.31 -4.18 4.31
N ASN A 55 8.87 -5.03 3.47
CA ASN A 55 9.73 -4.56 2.40
C ASN A 55 8.89 -4.01 1.24
N THR A 56 9.24 -2.83 0.73
CA THR A 56 8.63 -2.20 -0.45
C THR A 56 8.64 -3.11 -1.69
N LYS A 57 9.60 -4.04 -1.82
CA LYS A 57 9.64 -5.03 -2.91
C LYS A 57 8.40 -5.95 -2.95
N ALA A 58 7.67 -6.08 -1.84
CA ALA A 58 6.41 -6.83 -1.79
C ALA A 58 5.37 -6.32 -2.81
N PHE A 59 5.40 -5.01 -3.11
CA PHE A 59 4.46 -4.37 -4.03
C PHE A 59 4.91 -4.43 -5.49
N LYS A 60 6.13 -4.90 -5.78
CA LYS A 60 6.74 -4.85 -7.12
C LYS A 60 5.90 -5.55 -8.20
N LYS A 61 5.23 -6.66 -7.84
CA LYS A 61 4.36 -7.41 -8.76
C LYS A 61 2.96 -6.81 -8.90
N MET A 62 2.54 -5.96 -7.96
CA MET A 62 1.24 -5.29 -7.96
C MET A 62 1.31 -3.97 -8.74
N ASN A 63 1.80 -4.02 -9.97
CA ASN A 63 2.12 -2.82 -10.75
C ASN A 63 0.88 -2.02 -11.21
N LYS A 64 -0.34 -2.57 -11.10
CA LYS A 64 -1.63 -1.89 -11.35
C LYS A 64 -2.37 -1.49 -10.06
N LEU A 65 -1.67 -1.45 -8.93
CA LEU A 65 -2.26 -1.04 -7.64
C LEU A 65 -2.67 0.44 -7.69
N ARG A 66 -3.96 0.71 -7.43
CA ARG A 66 -4.55 2.05 -7.48
C ARG A 66 -4.94 2.60 -6.12
N LEU A 67 -5.29 1.72 -5.19
CA LEU A 67 -5.76 2.07 -3.84
C LEU A 67 -4.88 1.38 -2.81
N LEU A 68 -4.26 2.14 -1.92
CA LEU A 68 -3.43 1.60 -0.85
C LEU A 68 -3.82 2.23 0.49
N GLN A 69 -4.15 1.38 1.46
CA GLN A 69 -4.41 1.78 2.83
C GLN A 69 -3.48 1.04 3.79
N LEU A 70 -2.76 1.77 4.62
CA LEU A 70 -1.77 1.27 5.56
C LEU A 70 -1.97 1.93 6.93
N ALA A 71 -2.06 1.13 7.99
CA ALA A 71 -2.02 1.62 9.36
C ALA A 71 -1.23 0.68 10.25
N GLY A 72 -0.33 1.23 11.08
CA GLY A 72 0.58 0.40 11.88
C GLY A 72 1.55 -0.42 11.01
N VAL A 73 1.90 0.11 9.84
CA VAL A 73 2.82 -0.53 8.89
C VAL A 73 3.92 0.46 8.54
N GLU A 74 5.16 0.04 8.72
CA GLU A 74 6.35 0.72 8.22
C GLU A 74 6.84 0.01 6.96
N LEU A 75 7.23 0.79 5.95
CA LEU A 75 7.77 0.24 4.72
C LEU A 75 9.26 0.51 4.65
N ASP A 76 10.03 -0.56 4.46
CA ASP A 76 11.48 -0.51 4.27
C ASP A 76 11.87 -0.59 2.78
N GLY A 77 12.87 0.19 2.39
CA GLY A 77 13.38 0.28 1.02
C GLY A 77 12.81 1.45 0.21
N ASP A 78 12.73 1.26 -1.11
CA ASP A 78 12.48 2.34 -2.07
C ASP A 78 11.02 2.33 -2.57
N PHE A 79 10.35 3.48 -2.47
CA PHE A 79 8.98 3.67 -2.94
C PHE A 79 8.79 3.51 -4.45
N LYS A 80 9.86 3.40 -5.24
CA LYS A 80 9.76 3.03 -6.67
C LYS A 80 9.05 1.69 -6.92
N TYR A 81 8.99 0.81 -5.92
CA TYR A 81 8.29 -0.46 -6.01
C TYR A 81 6.78 -0.35 -5.80
N LEU A 82 6.28 0.80 -5.33
CA LEU A 82 4.86 1.11 -5.37
C LEU A 82 4.44 1.37 -6.82
N SER A 83 3.21 1.00 -7.14
CA SER A 83 2.64 1.15 -8.49
C SER A 83 2.59 2.62 -8.90
N ARG A 84 3.05 2.89 -10.13
CA ARG A 84 2.90 4.20 -10.78
C ARG A 84 1.45 4.56 -11.11
N ASP A 85 0.51 3.63 -10.97
CA ASP A 85 -0.93 3.85 -11.16
C ASP A 85 -1.66 4.18 -9.85
N LEU A 86 -0.92 4.32 -8.74
CA LEU A 86 -1.50 4.60 -7.43
C LEU A 86 -2.25 5.93 -7.45
N ARG A 87 -3.58 5.87 -7.32
CA ARG A 87 -4.48 7.04 -7.35
C ARG A 87 -4.80 7.55 -5.97
N TRP A 88 -4.87 6.65 -4.99
CA TRP A 88 -5.26 6.98 -3.62
C TRP A 88 -4.39 6.24 -2.60
N LEU A 89 -3.89 7.00 -1.62
CA LEU A 89 -3.12 6.49 -0.50
C LEU A 89 -3.70 6.97 0.83
N ASP A 90 -3.94 6.07 1.77
CA ASP A 90 -4.19 6.42 3.17
C ASP A 90 -3.19 5.70 4.05
N TRP A 91 -2.20 6.43 4.55
CA TRP A 91 -1.10 5.87 5.30
C TRP A 91 -0.98 6.53 6.67
N HIS A 92 -1.48 5.82 7.67
CA HIS A 92 -1.40 6.23 9.06
C HIS A 92 -0.02 5.93 9.64
N GLY A 93 0.61 6.94 10.27
CA GLY A 93 1.93 6.79 10.87
C GLY A 93 3.08 6.88 9.86
N PHE A 94 2.89 7.58 8.74
CA PHE A 94 3.95 7.76 7.74
C PHE A 94 5.23 8.32 8.40
N PRO A 95 6.37 7.62 8.27
CA PRO A 95 7.53 7.86 9.14
C PRO A 95 8.36 9.07 8.72
N LEU A 96 8.32 9.46 7.44
CA LEU A 96 9.18 10.51 6.90
C LEU A 96 8.63 11.92 7.18
N THR A 97 9.56 12.86 7.36
CA THR A 97 9.26 14.28 7.57
C THR A 97 8.96 15.04 6.27
N CYS A 98 9.42 14.49 5.14
CA CYS A 98 9.10 14.97 3.79
C CYS A 98 8.74 13.78 2.90
N THR A 99 7.87 13.97 1.91
CA THR A 99 7.63 12.90 0.94
C THR A 99 8.82 12.81 -0.03
N PRO A 100 9.32 11.60 -0.33
CA PRO A 100 10.39 11.45 -1.30
C PRO A 100 9.94 11.84 -2.72
N ALA A 101 10.86 12.32 -3.56
CA ALA A 101 10.53 12.67 -4.96
C ALA A 101 9.88 11.50 -5.73
N ASN A 102 10.24 10.25 -5.38
CA ASN A 102 9.66 9.03 -5.95
C ASN A 102 8.15 8.87 -5.69
N PHE A 103 7.57 9.65 -4.77
CA PHE A 103 6.12 9.71 -4.52
C PHE A 103 5.36 10.56 -5.56
N GLN A 104 6.05 11.41 -6.33
CA GLN A 104 5.46 12.19 -7.43
C GLN A 104 5.20 11.33 -8.67
N GLN A 105 4.77 10.07 -8.48
CA GLN A 105 4.24 9.25 -9.56
C GLN A 105 2.93 9.91 -9.99
N GLY A 106 2.96 10.63 -11.12
CA GLY A 106 1.94 11.60 -11.57
C GLY A 106 0.50 11.11 -11.74
N SER A 107 0.18 9.91 -11.27
CA SER A 107 -1.18 9.38 -11.18
C SER A 107 -1.86 9.63 -9.83
N LEU A 108 -1.12 9.94 -8.76
CA LEU A 108 -1.65 10.12 -7.40
C LEU A 108 -2.59 11.34 -7.34
N VAL A 109 -3.87 11.11 -6.99
CA VAL A 109 -4.93 12.13 -6.96
C VAL A 109 -5.17 12.62 -5.54
N ALA A 110 -5.11 11.73 -4.56
CA ALA A 110 -5.35 12.07 -3.16
C ALA A 110 -4.53 11.19 -2.24
N PHE A 111 -4.01 11.80 -1.17
CA PHE A 111 -3.37 11.07 -0.08
C PHE A 111 -3.83 11.57 1.29
N LYS A 112 -3.84 10.68 2.27
CA LYS A 112 -4.10 10.96 3.67
C LYS A 112 -2.93 10.41 4.48
N LEU A 113 -2.23 11.28 5.20
CA LEU A 113 -1.05 10.93 6.00
C LEU A 113 -1.33 11.27 7.47
N LYS A 114 -2.34 10.62 8.06
CA LYS A 114 -2.72 10.89 9.45
C LYS A 114 -1.65 10.37 10.42
N TYR A 115 -1.47 11.07 11.54
CA TYR A 115 -0.51 10.68 12.59
C TYR A 115 0.94 10.53 12.06
N SER A 116 1.28 11.26 10.99
CA SER A 116 2.62 11.26 10.40
C SER A 116 3.52 12.32 11.03
N ASN A 117 4.82 12.17 10.84
CA ASN A 117 5.81 13.20 11.16
C ASN A 117 6.02 14.23 10.03
N LEU A 118 5.14 14.25 9.03
CA LEU A 118 5.26 15.07 7.84
C LEU A 118 5.23 16.56 8.20
N LYS A 119 6.32 17.26 7.88
CA LYS A 119 6.46 18.72 8.01
C LYS A 119 6.32 19.42 6.67
N GLN A 120 6.74 18.74 5.60
CA GLN A 120 6.74 19.28 4.24
C GLN A 120 6.19 18.24 3.27
N VAL A 121 5.27 18.68 2.40
CA VAL A 121 4.58 17.76 1.47
C VAL A 121 5.45 17.43 0.27
N TRP A 122 6.29 18.33 -0.23
CA TRP A 122 7.20 18.04 -1.34
C TRP A 122 8.51 18.79 -1.11
N GLU A 123 9.66 18.18 -1.38
CA GLU A 123 10.91 18.94 -1.45
C GLU A 123 10.77 20.02 -2.52
N LYS A 124 11.18 21.24 -2.18
CA LYS A 124 11.24 22.31 -3.16
C LYS A 124 12.37 21.95 -4.11
N SER A 125 12.05 21.77 -5.39
CA SER A 125 13.07 21.71 -6.44
C SER A 125 13.89 23.00 -6.37
N GLN A 126 15.19 22.88 -6.08
CA GLN A 126 16.16 23.97 -6.22
C GLN A 126 16.35 24.34 -7.68
#